data_AF-T0LPQ4-F1
#
_entry.id   AF-T0LPQ4-F1
#
_cell.length_a   1.000
_cell.length_b   1.000
_cell.length_c   1.000
_cell.angle_alpha   90.00
_cell.angle_beta   90.00
_cell.angle_gamma   90.00
#
_symmetry.space_group_name_H-M   'P 1'
#
loop_
_entity.id
_entity.type
_entity.pdbx_description
1 polymer ?
#
loop_
_entity_poly.entity_id
_entity_poly.type
_entity_poly.pdbx_seq_one_letter_code
_entity_poly.pdbx_strand_id
1 'polypeptide(L)'
;MKAVKANLLYDGKGVQKNVYVSFDGDSIMEVSRNKPDCEILEEGIVTPAFIDPHSHIGLDRAGEPGLESEANDKLDSMIPLARAIDGVYMDDHAFTESVENNVLYSVVLPGSGNILGGMGSLIRNFSKNTKDAFVKDIGVKMALGYNPRSTTEWKGTRPTTRMGVAAIIRENFT
;
A
#
# COMPACT_ATOMS: atom_id res chain seq x y z
N MET A 1 -17.21 23.56 -2.17
CA MET A 1 -18.19 22.46 -2.19
C MET A 1 -18.57 22.08 -3.61
N LYS A 2 -18.48 20.79 -3.93
CA LYS A 2 -18.85 20.17 -5.21
C LYS A 2 -19.60 18.87 -4.93
N ALA A 3 -20.21 18.26 -5.94
CA ALA A 3 -20.84 16.95 -5.80
C ALA A 3 -20.72 16.07 -7.04
N VAL A 4 -20.90 14.77 -6.85
CA VAL A 4 -21.12 13.79 -7.93
C VAL A 4 -22.50 13.17 -7.76
N LYS A 5 -23.18 12.88 -8.88
CA LYS A 5 -24.44 12.14 -8.88
C LYS A 5 -24.15 10.65 -9.01
N ALA A 6 -24.45 9.90 -7.97
CA ALA A 6 -24.34 8.45 -7.96
C ALA A 6 -25.70 7.82 -8.33
N ASN A 7 -25.79 7.30 -9.56
CA ASN A 7 -26.91 6.45 -9.98
C ASN A 7 -26.93 5.17 -9.12
N LEU A 8 -25.75 4.67 -8.80
CA LEU A 8 -25.49 3.62 -7.83
C LEU A 8 -24.30 4.02 -6.97
N LEU A 9 -24.51 4.09 -5.65
CA LEU A 9 -23.44 4.28 -4.68
C LEU A 9 -23.25 2.98 -3.90
N TYR A 10 -22.04 2.44 -3.97
CA TYR A 10 -21.56 1.46 -2.99
C TYR A 10 -20.87 2.26 -1.88
N ASP A 11 -21.28 2.10 -0.63
CA ASP A 11 -20.70 2.85 0.51
C ASP A 11 -19.79 1.98 1.40
N GLY A 12 -19.48 0.76 0.93
CA GLY A 12 -18.71 -0.25 1.66
C GLY A 12 -19.52 -1.06 2.67
N LYS A 13 -20.79 -0.71 2.91
CA LYS A 13 -21.71 -1.46 3.79
C LYS A 13 -22.96 -1.94 3.05
N GLY A 14 -23.39 -1.19 2.05
CA GLY A 14 -24.56 -1.47 1.25
C GLY A 14 -24.57 -0.67 -0.05
N VAL A 15 -25.78 -0.54 -0.60
CA VAL A 15 -26.00 0.07 -1.92
C VAL A 15 -27.12 1.10 -1.81
N GLN A 16 -26.86 2.31 -2.31
CA GLN A 16 -27.84 3.39 -2.43
C GLN A 16 -28.03 3.76 -3.91
N LYS A 17 -29.22 4.23 -4.27
CA LYS A 17 -29.59 4.56 -5.65
C LYS A 17 -30.03 6.00 -5.76
N ASN A 18 -29.58 6.68 -6.82
CA ASN A 18 -29.94 8.05 -7.16
C ASN A 18 -29.70 9.02 -6.00
N VAL A 19 -28.44 9.07 -5.53
CA VAL A 19 -27.98 9.97 -4.47
C VAL A 19 -26.92 10.91 -5.01
N TYR A 20 -26.69 12.02 -4.33
CA TYR A 20 -25.60 12.96 -4.55
C TYR A 20 -24.61 12.80 -3.41
N VAL A 21 -23.33 12.71 -3.75
CA VAL A 21 -22.23 12.73 -2.78
C VAL A 21 -21.59 14.10 -2.87
N SER A 22 -21.81 14.95 -1.88
CA SER A 22 -21.20 16.28 -1.81
C SER A 22 -19.91 16.22 -0.99
N PHE A 23 -18.93 17.00 -1.40
CA PHE A 23 -17.62 17.04 -0.77
C PHE A 23 -17.00 18.43 -0.84
N ASP A 24 -16.09 18.69 0.10
CA ASP A 24 -15.28 19.90 0.15
C ASP A 24 -13.83 19.53 0.46
N GLY A 25 -12.92 19.82 -0.48
CA GLY A 25 -11.57 19.27 -0.46
C GLY A 25 -11.59 17.74 -0.37
N ASP A 26 -10.94 17.20 0.66
CA ASP A 26 -10.77 15.76 0.89
C ASP A 26 -11.88 15.15 1.76
N SER A 27 -12.92 15.92 2.12
CA SER A 27 -13.97 15.50 3.05
C SER A 27 -15.31 15.35 2.36
N ILE A 28 -15.94 14.18 2.57
CA ILE A 28 -17.35 13.97 2.21
C ILE A 28 -18.20 14.75 3.22
N MET A 29 -19.06 15.63 2.72
CA MET A 29 -19.92 16.48 3.53
C MET A 29 -21.28 15.81 3.76
N GLU A 30 -21.89 15.29 2.70
CA GLU A 30 -23.21 14.69 2.75
C GLU A 30 -23.41 13.65 1.64
N VAL A 31 -24.21 12.62 1.95
CA VAL A 31 -24.81 11.73 0.95
C VAL A 31 -26.33 11.88 1.04
N SER A 32 -26.95 12.40 -0.01
CA SER A 32 -28.36 12.81 0.03
C SER A 32 -29.10 12.49 -1.26
N ARG A 33 -30.42 12.31 -1.20
CA ARG A 33 -31.29 12.16 -2.40
C ARG A 33 -31.69 13.51 -3.01
N ASN A 34 -31.55 14.59 -2.24
CA ASN A 34 -31.88 15.93 -2.68
C ASN A 34 -30.71 16.49 -3.48
N LYS A 35 -31.00 17.11 -4.63
CA LYS A 35 -29.94 17.75 -5.42
C LYS A 35 -29.34 18.90 -4.60
N PRO A 36 -28.02 18.90 -4.33
CA PRO A 36 -27.38 19.97 -3.59
C PRO A 36 -27.30 21.24 -4.45
N ASP A 37 -27.24 22.41 -3.80
CA ASP A 37 -27.00 23.69 -4.45
C ASP A 37 -25.49 23.92 -4.65
N CYS A 38 -24.87 23.07 -5.47
CA CYS A 38 -23.47 23.17 -5.84
C CYS A 38 -23.21 22.58 -7.24
N GLU A 39 -21.99 22.78 -7.74
CA GLU A 39 -21.54 22.21 -9.01
C GLU A 39 -21.56 20.67 -8.95
N ILE A 40 -22.26 20.05 -9.91
CA ILE A 40 -22.22 18.59 -10.12
C ILE A 40 -21.15 18.31 -11.16
N LEU A 41 -20.08 17.63 -10.75
CA LEU A 41 -18.94 17.35 -11.61
C LEU A 41 -19.20 16.21 -12.58
N GLU A 42 -19.77 15.11 -12.09
CA GLU A 42 -19.93 13.87 -12.83
C GLU A 42 -21.19 13.11 -12.39
N GLU A 43 -21.65 12.20 -13.26
CA GLU A 43 -22.74 11.27 -12.99
C GLU A 43 -22.34 9.83 -13.33
N GLY A 44 -22.53 8.89 -12.40
CA GLY A 44 -22.17 7.50 -12.66
C GLY A 44 -22.38 6.53 -11.51
N ILE A 45 -21.59 5.45 -11.55
CA ILE A 45 -21.47 4.49 -10.45
C ILE A 45 -20.32 4.96 -9.56
N VAL A 46 -20.57 5.09 -8.27
CA VAL A 46 -19.61 5.60 -7.30
C VAL A 46 -19.31 4.50 -6.28
N THR A 47 -18.03 4.29 -6.00
CA THR A 47 -17.53 3.40 -4.95
C THR A 47 -16.54 4.18 -4.08
N PRO A 48 -16.25 3.72 -2.85
CA PRO A 48 -15.03 4.15 -2.18
C PRO A 48 -13.85 3.63 -3.00
N ALA A 49 -12.69 4.28 -2.84
CA ALA A 49 -11.45 3.74 -3.36
C ALA A 49 -11.15 2.37 -2.73
N PHE A 50 -10.58 1.47 -3.50
CA PHE A 50 -9.94 0.28 -2.96
C PHE A 50 -8.65 0.67 -2.24
N ILE A 51 -8.35 -0.09 -1.18
CA ILE A 51 -7.13 0.03 -0.39
C ILE A 51 -6.43 -1.33 -0.46
N ASP A 52 -5.23 -1.37 -1.02
CA ASP A 52 -4.40 -2.57 -1.02
C ASP A 52 -3.61 -2.65 0.31
N PRO A 53 -3.94 -3.60 1.21
CA PRO A 53 -3.32 -3.67 2.52
C PRO A 53 -1.92 -4.32 2.50
N HIS A 54 -1.46 -4.84 1.36
CA HIS A 54 -0.15 -5.47 1.25
C HIS A 54 0.41 -5.39 -0.16
N SER A 55 1.21 -4.35 -0.41
CA SER A 55 1.73 -4.06 -1.74
C SER A 55 3.25 -3.97 -1.77
N HIS A 56 3.81 -4.20 -2.95
CA HIS A 56 5.21 -3.92 -3.30
C HIS A 56 5.30 -2.87 -4.43
N ILE A 57 4.19 -2.19 -4.75
CA ILE A 57 4.13 -1.17 -5.80
C ILE A 57 5.19 -0.08 -5.59
N GLY A 58 5.92 0.25 -6.66
CA GLY A 58 7.04 1.18 -6.63
C GLY A 58 8.33 0.67 -5.99
N LEU A 59 8.31 -0.47 -5.27
CA LEU A 59 9.54 -1.20 -4.85
C LEU A 59 9.98 -2.21 -5.92
N ASP A 60 9.00 -2.93 -6.45
CA ASP A 60 9.15 -3.81 -7.62
C ASP A 60 8.53 -3.09 -8.82
N ARG A 61 9.36 -2.30 -9.52
CA ARG A 61 8.89 -1.46 -10.62
C ARG A 61 8.39 -2.29 -11.79
N ALA A 62 7.23 -1.91 -12.33
CA ALA A 62 6.64 -2.64 -13.44
C ALA A 62 7.54 -2.54 -14.69
N GLY A 63 7.79 -3.68 -15.33
CA GLY A 63 8.62 -3.79 -16.54
C GLY A 63 10.14 -3.76 -16.31
N GLU A 64 10.61 -3.52 -15.07
CA GLU A 64 12.04 -3.46 -14.76
C GLU A 64 12.62 -4.85 -14.42
N PRO A 65 13.94 -5.07 -14.59
CA PRO A 65 14.58 -6.32 -14.21
C PRO A 65 14.47 -6.60 -12.71
N GLY A 66 14.14 -7.83 -12.33
CA GLY A 66 14.02 -8.20 -10.90
C GLY A 66 15.30 -8.08 -10.07
N LEU A 67 16.47 -7.90 -10.71
CA LEU A 67 17.73 -7.60 -10.00
C LEU A 67 17.76 -6.18 -9.42
N GLU A 68 16.94 -5.27 -9.94
CA GLU A 68 16.80 -3.87 -9.50
C GLU A 68 15.67 -3.69 -8.47
N SER A 69 15.08 -4.79 -8.01
CA SER A 69 14.06 -4.80 -6.95
C SER A 69 14.59 -4.19 -5.66
N GLU A 70 13.86 -3.20 -5.12
CA GLU A 70 14.07 -2.63 -3.79
C GLU A 70 13.24 -3.36 -2.71
N ALA A 71 12.43 -4.35 -3.08
CA ALA A 71 11.47 -4.97 -2.16
C ALA A 71 12.16 -5.75 -1.02
N ASN A 72 13.37 -6.27 -1.23
CA ASN A 72 14.11 -7.00 -0.19
C ASN A 72 15.56 -6.54 -0.10
N ASP A 73 15.88 -5.81 0.97
CA ASP A 73 17.27 -5.50 1.27
C ASP A 73 18.05 -6.76 1.69
N LYS A 74 19.29 -6.88 1.23
CA LYS A 74 20.13 -8.07 1.38
C LYS A 74 21.21 -7.93 2.47
N LEU A 75 21.15 -6.88 3.30
CA LEU A 75 22.14 -6.55 4.33
C LEU A 75 22.14 -7.55 5.50
N ASP A 76 20.95 -7.85 6.05
CA ASP A 76 20.74 -8.83 7.13
C ASP A 76 19.30 -9.37 7.15
N SER A 77 19.01 -10.40 7.96
CA SER A 77 17.66 -10.98 8.10
C SER A 77 16.75 -10.20 9.04
N MET A 78 17.33 -9.29 9.83
CA MET A 78 16.66 -8.43 10.78
C MET A 78 16.99 -6.97 10.47
N ILE A 79 16.10 -6.26 9.78
CA ILE A 79 16.31 -4.87 9.36
C ILE A 79 15.17 -3.98 9.91
N PRO A 80 15.12 -3.74 11.24
CA PRO A 80 13.95 -3.10 11.87
C PRO A 80 13.80 -1.61 11.61
N LEU A 81 14.88 -0.93 11.25
CA LEU A 81 14.88 0.53 11.06
C LEU A 81 14.63 0.95 9.61
N ALA A 82 14.62 0.01 8.66
CA ALA A 82 14.27 0.30 7.28
C ALA A 82 12.78 0.63 7.16
N ARG A 83 12.45 1.48 6.18
CA ARG A 83 11.07 1.88 5.86
C ARG A 83 10.82 1.58 4.39
N ALA A 84 9.69 0.95 4.10
CA ALA A 84 9.33 0.65 2.71
C ALA A 84 9.32 1.90 1.83
N ILE A 85 8.78 3.02 2.32
CA ILE A 85 8.67 4.24 1.54
C ILE A 85 10.01 4.83 1.07
N ASP A 86 11.10 4.54 1.77
CA ASP A 86 12.42 5.07 1.42
C ASP A 86 12.98 4.43 0.12
N GLY A 87 12.42 3.30 -0.32
CA GLY A 87 12.75 2.64 -1.59
C GLY A 87 11.70 2.81 -2.70
N VAL A 88 10.61 3.56 -2.46
CA VAL A 88 9.49 3.67 -3.42
C VAL A 88 9.81 4.67 -4.54
N TYR A 89 9.72 4.18 -5.78
CA TYR A 89 9.80 4.97 -7.00
C TYR A 89 8.41 5.41 -7.47
N MET A 90 8.03 6.66 -7.15
CA MET A 90 6.70 7.21 -7.49
C MET A 90 6.48 7.47 -9.00
N ASP A 91 7.51 7.30 -9.83
CA ASP A 91 7.44 7.38 -11.29
C ASP A 91 7.15 6.02 -11.95
N ASP A 92 6.96 4.95 -11.17
CA ASP A 92 6.50 3.67 -11.67
C ASP A 92 5.08 3.78 -12.28
N HIS A 93 4.92 3.29 -13.51
CA HIS A 93 3.65 3.37 -14.24
C HIS A 93 2.54 2.55 -13.57
N ALA A 94 2.90 1.55 -12.76
CA ALA A 94 1.95 0.78 -11.95
C ALA A 94 1.07 1.68 -11.06
N PHE A 95 1.56 2.84 -10.62
CA PHE A 95 0.75 3.80 -9.85
C PHE A 95 -0.40 4.38 -10.68
N THR A 96 -0.16 4.71 -11.95
CA THR A 96 -1.21 5.21 -12.84
C THR A 96 -2.25 4.11 -13.09
N GLU A 97 -1.79 2.89 -13.41
CA GLU A 97 -2.68 1.75 -13.62
C GLU A 97 -3.50 1.41 -12.37
N SER A 98 -2.88 1.50 -11.18
CA SER A 98 -3.55 1.32 -9.90
C SER A 98 -4.70 2.32 -9.73
N VAL A 99 -4.47 3.60 -10.03
CA VAL A 99 -5.47 4.67 -9.91
C VAL A 99 -6.60 4.47 -10.93
N GLU A 100 -6.28 4.12 -12.17
CA GLU A 100 -7.26 3.81 -13.22
C GLU A 100 -8.14 2.60 -12.87
N ASN A 101 -7.63 1.69 -12.03
CA ASN A 101 -8.35 0.54 -11.51
C ASN A 101 -8.94 0.76 -10.09
N ASN A 102 -9.08 2.02 -9.66
CA ASN A 102 -9.70 2.44 -8.40
C ASN A 102 -8.95 2.04 -7.11
N VAL A 103 -7.70 1.56 -7.20
CA VAL A 103 -6.83 1.35 -6.04
C VAL A 103 -6.05 2.64 -5.79
N LEU A 104 -6.53 3.47 -4.87
CA LEU A 104 -5.93 4.79 -4.63
C LEU A 104 -4.92 4.81 -3.49
N TYR A 105 -4.94 3.78 -2.63
CA TYR A 105 -4.09 3.69 -1.46
C TYR A 105 -3.49 2.30 -1.34
N SER A 106 -2.22 2.24 -0.96
CA SER A 106 -1.51 0.99 -0.71
C SER A 106 -0.73 1.06 0.60
N VAL A 107 -0.70 -0.04 1.34
CA VAL A 107 0.29 -0.27 2.39
C VAL A 107 1.48 -0.96 1.73
N VAL A 108 2.50 -0.17 1.40
CA VAL A 108 3.74 -0.69 0.84
C VAL A 108 4.58 -1.29 1.95
N LEU A 109 5.05 -2.52 1.74
CA LEU A 109 5.80 -3.29 2.73
C LEU A 109 7.06 -3.86 2.08
N PRO A 110 8.12 -4.11 2.87
CA PRO A 110 9.20 -4.98 2.44
C PRO A 110 8.66 -6.36 2.03
N GLY A 111 9.44 -7.09 1.24
CA GLY A 111 9.15 -8.45 0.80
C GLY A 111 9.27 -9.47 1.93
N SER A 112 9.61 -10.70 1.58
CA SER A 112 9.61 -11.84 2.52
C SER A 112 10.93 -12.61 2.55
N GLY A 113 12.00 -12.06 1.97
CA GLY A 113 13.34 -12.65 2.02
C GLY A 113 14.03 -12.47 3.37
N ASN A 114 13.55 -11.55 4.20
CA ASN A 114 14.04 -11.25 5.56
C ASN A 114 13.05 -11.73 6.61
N ILE A 115 13.54 -12.14 7.78
CA ILE A 115 12.71 -12.49 8.93
C ILE A 115 11.95 -11.25 9.42
N LEU A 116 12.63 -10.11 9.49
CA LEU A 116 12.06 -8.79 9.75
C LEU A 116 12.61 -7.83 8.70
N GLY A 117 11.75 -7.37 7.80
CA GLY A 117 12.15 -6.59 6.62
C GLY A 117 12.11 -5.08 6.77
N GLY A 118 11.43 -4.56 7.79
CA GLY A 118 11.27 -3.12 8.03
C GLY A 118 9.82 -2.69 8.23
N MET A 119 9.61 -1.38 8.37
CA MET A 119 8.29 -0.77 8.56
C MET A 119 7.52 -0.66 7.24
N GLY A 120 6.22 -0.95 7.29
CA GLY A 120 5.31 -0.64 6.19
C GLY A 120 4.87 0.82 6.20
N SER A 121 4.45 1.33 5.05
CA SER A 121 3.96 2.71 4.92
C SER A 121 2.68 2.75 4.09
N LEU A 122 1.65 3.41 4.62
CA LEU A 122 0.44 3.74 3.87
C LEU A 122 0.73 4.96 2.98
N ILE A 123 0.48 4.81 1.69
CA ILE A 123 0.72 5.84 0.68
C ILE A 123 -0.52 6.09 -0.19
N ARG A 124 -0.55 7.28 -0.80
CA ARG A 124 -1.44 7.67 -1.89
C ARG A 124 -0.78 7.33 -3.22
N ASN A 125 -1.45 6.53 -4.04
CA ASN A 125 -0.94 6.08 -5.34
C ASN A 125 -0.98 7.19 -6.41
N PHE A 126 -1.69 8.29 -6.15
CA PHE A 126 -1.91 9.41 -7.07
C PHE A 126 -1.03 10.63 -6.78
N SER A 127 0.02 10.48 -5.97
CA SER A 127 0.93 11.57 -5.58
C SER A 127 2.21 11.58 -6.42
N LYS A 128 2.85 12.75 -6.56
CA LYS A 128 4.03 12.91 -7.44
C LYS A 128 5.36 12.46 -6.83
N ASN A 129 5.43 12.40 -5.50
CA ASN A 129 6.65 12.09 -4.77
C ASN A 129 6.30 11.43 -3.44
N THR A 130 7.29 10.78 -2.82
CA THR A 130 7.12 10.01 -1.59
C THR A 130 6.65 10.87 -0.41
N LYS A 131 7.09 12.12 -0.32
CA LYS A 131 6.68 13.05 0.75
C LYS A 131 5.17 13.32 0.72
N ASP A 132 4.62 13.61 -0.46
CA ASP A 132 3.18 13.89 -0.63
C ASP A 132 2.34 12.60 -0.62
N ALA A 133 2.92 11.51 -1.11
CA ALA A 133 2.30 10.18 -1.07
C ALA A 133 2.12 9.68 0.36
N PHE A 134 3.08 9.95 1.25
CA PHE A 134 3.09 9.44 2.60
C PHE A 134 1.83 9.85 3.39
N VAL A 135 1.21 8.86 4.03
CA VAL A 135 0.12 9.08 4.99
C VAL A 135 0.64 8.81 6.41
N LYS A 136 1.16 7.60 6.65
CA LYS A 136 1.74 7.16 7.93
C LYS A 136 2.44 5.82 7.79
N ASP A 137 3.31 5.49 8.73
CA ASP A 137 3.84 4.13 8.86
C ASP A 137 2.79 3.18 9.50
N ILE A 138 2.76 1.93 9.03
CA ILE A 138 1.84 0.88 9.46
C ILE A 138 2.60 -0.44 9.63
N GLY A 139 2.82 -0.82 10.89
CA GLY A 139 3.33 -2.13 11.26
C GLY A 139 4.76 -2.40 10.81
N VAL A 140 5.24 -3.59 11.16
CA VAL A 140 6.56 -4.10 10.80
C VAL A 140 6.35 -5.41 10.04
N LYS A 141 6.98 -5.54 8.87
CA LYS A 141 6.90 -6.77 8.07
C LYS A 141 7.82 -7.83 8.66
N MET A 142 7.25 -8.97 8.99
CA MET A 142 7.99 -10.19 9.30
C MET A 142 7.63 -11.33 8.37
N ALA A 143 8.57 -12.24 8.11
CA ALA A 143 8.34 -13.44 7.33
C ALA A 143 8.77 -14.69 8.11
N LEU A 144 7.99 -15.75 7.92
CA LEU A 144 8.26 -17.10 8.40
C LEU A 144 8.24 -18.06 7.21
N GLY A 145 8.47 -19.34 7.46
CA GLY A 145 8.29 -20.37 6.43
C GLY A 145 9.49 -20.49 5.49
N TYR A 146 9.24 -20.60 4.19
CA TYR A 146 10.25 -20.95 3.19
C TYR A 146 11.15 -19.77 2.81
N ASN A 147 10.56 -18.61 2.51
CA ASN A 147 11.26 -17.48 1.91
C ASN A 147 12.47 -16.97 2.74
N PRO A 148 12.35 -16.70 4.06
CA PRO A 148 13.50 -16.23 4.84
C PRO A 148 14.57 -17.31 5.05
N ARG A 149 14.27 -18.59 4.80
CA ARG A 149 15.26 -19.69 4.88
C ARG A 149 15.85 -20.10 3.54
N SER A 150 15.40 -19.50 2.44
CA SER A 150 15.91 -19.76 1.08
C SER A 150 16.90 -18.70 0.61
N THR A 151 17.11 -17.62 1.37
CA THR A 151 17.98 -16.48 1.03
C THR A 151 19.41 -16.65 1.57
N THR A 152 19.94 -17.88 1.55
CA THR A 152 21.22 -18.24 2.19
C THR A 152 22.45 -17.60 1.53
N GLU A 153 22.34 -17.22 0.26
CA GLU A 153 23.40 -16.53 -0.49
C GLU A 153 23.46 -15.02 -0.20
N TRP A 154 22.47 -14.47 0.51
CA TRP A 154 22.45 -13.05 0.87
C TRP A 154 23.30 -12.79 2.11
N LYS A 155 23.86 -11.59 2.22
CA LYS A 155 24.71 -11.20 3.35
C LYS A 155 23.93 -11.26 4.68
N GLY A 156 24.65 -11.45 5.79
CA GLY A 156 24.12 -11.36 7.16
C GLY A 156 23.79 -12.73 7.77
N THR A 157 23.13 -12.71 8.94
CA THR A 157 22.76 -13.93 9.65
C THR A 157 21.51 -14.54 9.01
N ARG A 158 21.65 -15.68 8.32
CA ARG A 158 20.55 -16.31 7.57
C ARG A 158 20.23 -17.72 8.09
N PRO A 159 18.95 -18.02 8.38
CA PRO A 159 18.56 -19.37 8.75
C PRO A 159 18.48 -20.29 7.53
N THR A 160 18.71 -21.59 7.73
CA THR A 160 18.48 -22.63 6.72
C THR A 160 17.27 -23.51 7.04
N THR A 161 16.59 -23.26 8.16
CA THR A 161 15.47 -24.06 8.66
C THR A 161 14.44 -23.18 9.36
N ARG A 162 13.21 -23.69 9.53
CA ARG A 162 12.17 -22.99 10.30
C ARG A 162 12.55 -22.79 11.76
N MET A 163 13.27 -23.75 12.36
CA MET A 163 13.77 -23.62 13.73
C MET A 163 14.83 -22.52 13.84
N GLY A 164 15.69 -22.36 12.81
CA GLY A 164 16.64 -21.24 12.73
C GLY A 164 15.93 -19.87 12.66
N VAL A 165 14.87 -19.75 11.87
CA VAL A 165 14.04 -18.53 11.83
C VAL A 165 13.52 -18.20 13.23
N ALA A 166 12.93 -19.17 13.92
CA ALA A 166 12.38 -18.96 15.26
C ALA A 166 13.48 -18.64 16.31
N ALA A 167 14.67 -19.22 16.18
CA ALA A 167 15.80 -18.94 17.07
C ALA A 167 16.27 -17.49 16.93
N ILE A 168 16.47 -17.01 15.69
CA ILE A 168 16.88 -15.62 15.42
C ILE A 168 15.83 -14.63 15.95
N ILE A 169 14.53 -14.92 15.76
CA ILE A 169 13.46 -14.07 16.33
C ILE A 169 13.61 -13.99 17.85
N ARG A 170 13.73 -15.13 18.54
CA ARG A 170 13.85 -15.14 20.01
C ARG A 170 15.05 -14.33 20.47
N GLU A 171 16.22 -14.57 19.89
CA GLU A 171 17.46 -13.84 20.23
C GLU A 171 17.35 -12.31 20.13
N ASN A 172 16.48 -11.79 19.25
CA ASN A 172 16.31 -10.35 19.05
C ASN A 172 15.19 -9.73 19.90
N PHE A 173 14.33 -10.54 20.53
CA PHE A 173 13.16 -10.05 21.27
C PHE A 173 13.05 -10.59 22.71
N THR A 174 13.99 -11.43 23.16
CA THR A 174 14.07 -11.98 24.53
C THR A 174 15.47 -11.81 25.09
#